data_AF-A0AAW3EJG5-F1
#
_entry.id   AF-A0AAW3EJG5-F1
#
_cell.length_a   1.000
_cell.length_b   1.000
_cell.length_c   1.000
_cell.angle_alpha   90.00
_cell.angle_beta   90.00
_cell.angle_gamma   90.00
#
_symmetry.space_group_name_H-M   'P 1'
#
loop_
_entity.id
_entity.type
_entity.pdbx_description
1 polymer ?
#
loop_
_entity_poly.entity_id
_entity_poly.type
_entity_poly.pdbx_seq_one_letter_code
_entity_poly.pdbx_strand_id
1 'polypeptide(L)'
;MSVKHVFFRNVKRHSIISAVAASLFLFSTGAMAAKVGAACVLPGTNGLTEAEWAAAQDAAESDGHLVACHIDKNTTWLAQRTQGLQDPPCPQRPVVSAWTSAKVMWDHVGKQITEFCNAPEDGQMFKRIDTVLKGDGKGDAGNGYDSNNNPPAFAIADNQRAVTIMNKRHGKWYVLTGYPIK
;
A
#
# COMPACT_ATOMS: atom_id res chain seq x y z
N MET A 1 -51.58 60.07 55.59
CA MET A 1 -50.55 59.62 54.61
C MET A 1 -49.41 58.98 55.40
N SER A 2 -49.18 57.68 55.21
CA SER A 2 -48.25 56.88 56.03
C SER A 2 -47.39 55.99 55.13
N VAL A 3 -46.14 55.80 55.56
CA VAL A 3 -44.98 55.20 54.87
C VAL A 3 -44.76 53.76 55.36
N LYS A 4 -44.04 52.95 54.55
CA LYS A 4 -43.16 51.77 54.84
C LYS A 4 -43.58 50.51 54.05
N HIS A 5 -42.79 50.04 53.06
CA HIS A 5 -41.61 49.15 53.17
C HIS A 5 -42.03 47.69 53.51
N VAL A 6 -41.51 46.58 52.95
CA VAL A 6 -40.32 46.26 52.14
C VAL A 6 -40.46 44.79 51.67
N PHE A 7 -39.81 44.49 50.54
CA PHE A 7 -39.24 43.24 49.99
C PHE A 7 -39.46 41.90 50.72
N PHE A 8 -39.49 40.80 49.94
CA PHE A 8 -38.39 39.80 49.93
C PHE A 8 -38.45 38.92 48.66
N ARG A 9 -37.37 38.87 47.89
CA ARG A 9 -37.00 37.64 47.19
C ARG A 9 -35.48 37.49 47.18
N ASN A 10 -35.06 36.31 47.62
CA ASN A 10 -33.76 35.98 48.15
C ASN A 10 -32.84 35.39 47.06
N VAL A 11 -31.60 35.90 47.04
CA VAL A 11 -30.28 35.23 46.87
C VAL A 11 -30.00 34.40 45.60
N LYS A 12 -28.92 34.76 44.88
CA LYS A 12 -27.64 33.99 44.89
C LYS A 12 -26.48 34.75 44.22
N ARG A 13 -25.38 34.82 44.98
CA ARG A 13 -24.04 35.26 44.58
C ARG A 13 -23.47 34.31 43.51
N HIS A 14 -22.65 34.82 42.58
CA HIS A 14 -21.22 34.46 42.51
C HIS A 14 -20.48 35.35 41.49
N SER A 15 -19.38 35.92 41.97
CA SER A 15 -18.35 36.60 41.20
C SER A 15 -17.42 35.59 40.49
N ILE A 16 -16.45 36.15 39.75
CA ILE A 16 -15.15 35.61 39.31
C ILE A 16 -15.24 34.64 38.09
N ILE A 17 -14.41 34.65 37.03
CA ILE A 17 -13.03 35.09 36.74
C ILE A 17 -12.91 35.39 35.23
N SER A 18 -12.10 36.38 34.88
CA SER A 18 -11.57 36.67 33.53
C SER A 18 -11.09 35.42 32.78
N ALA A 19 -11.63 35.15 31.60
CA ALA A 19 -11.05 34.19 30.67
C ALA A 19 -9.96 34.90 29.85
N VAL A 20 -8.70 34.58 30.16
CA VAL A 20 -7.52 34.94 29.38
C VAL A 20 -7.69 34.41 27.96
N ALA A 21 -7.74 35.30 26.97
CA ALA A 21 -7.63 34.92 25.56
C ALA A 21 -6.19 34.45 25.33
N ALA A 22 -5.96 33.15 25.46
CA ALA A 22 -4.74 32.53 24.98
C ALA A 22 -4.78 32.57 23.45
N SER A 23 -4.10 33.56 22.87
CA SER A 23 -3.75 33.58 21.45
C SER A 23 -2.84 32.38 21.17
N LEU A 24 -3.45 31.24 20.88
CA LEU A 24 -2.75 30.06 20.39
C LEU A 24 -2.25 30.42 18.99
N PHE A 25 -0.97 30.77 18.87
CA PHE A 25 -0.27 30.74 17.60
C PHE A 25 -0.32 29.29 17.10
N LEU A 26 -1.32 28.98 16.28
CA LEU A 26 -1.36 27.77 15.47
C LEU A 26 -0.23 27.93 14.45
N PHE A 27 0.94 27.42 14.79
CA PHE A 27 1.92 27.04 13.77
C PHE A 27 1.24 25.98 12.92
N SER A 28 0.69 26.39 11.77
CA SER A 28 0.30 25.47 10.70
C SER A 28 1.57 24.88 10.12
N THR A 29 2.23 23.99 10.86
CA THR A 29 3.00 22.95 10.21
C THR A 29 1.96 22.16 9.42
N GLY A 30 1.86 22.44 8.13
CA GLY A 30 1.08 21.62 7.23
C GLY A 30 1.63 20.21 7.36
N ALA A 31 0.97 19.39 8.17
CA ALA A 31 1.24 17.97 8.22
C ALA A 31 0.94 17.48 6.80
N MET A 32 1.99 17.26 6.02
CA MET A 32 1.88 16.58 4.75
C MET A 32 1.17 15.26 5.07
N ALA A 33 -0.07 15.11 4.60
CA ALA A 33 -0.82 13.90 4.86
C ALA A 33 -0.03 12.73 4.25
N ALA A 34 0.58 11.92 5.11
CA ALA A 34 1.31 10.74 4.68
C ALA A 34 0.36 9.76 3.98
N LYS A 35 0.86 9.03 2.99
CA LYS A 35 0.05 7.99 2.34
C LYS A 35 -0.24 6.89 3.36
N VAL A 36 -1.50 6.48 3.46
CA VAL A 36 -1.97 5.43 4.38
C VAL A 36 -2.55 4.27 3.60
N GLY A 37 -2.65 3.09 4.22
CA GLY A 37 -3.25 1.88 3.63
C GLY A 37 -2.34 0.66 3.75
N ALA A 38 -2.82 -0.50 3.29
CA ALA A 38 -2.10 -1.77 3.40
C ALA A 38 -0.71 -1.72 2.74
N ALA A 39 -0.56 -0.97 1.65
CA ALA A 39 0.75 -0.78 1.00
C ALA A 39 1.78 -0.13 1.93
N CYS A 40 1.34 0.74 2.84
CA CYS A 40 2.19 1.55 3.72
C CYS A 40 2.33 1.00 5.14
N VAL A 41 1.79 -0.20 5.41
CA VAL A 41 2.11 -0.97 6.62
C VAL A 41 3.29 -1.87 6.28
N LEU A 42 4.51 -1.35 6.33
CA LEU A 42 5.69 -2.01 5.76
C LEU A 42 6.13 -3.24 6.60
N PRO A 43 6.60 -4.34 5.97
CA PRO A 43 7.26 -5.45 6.65
C PRO A 43 8.34 -5.02 7.66
N GLY A 44 8.53 -5.81 8.70
CA GLY A 44 9.41 -5.50 9.83
C GLY A 44 8.80 -4.53 10.85
N THR A 45 7.74 -3.79 10.48
CA THR A 45 6.96 -2.98 11.43
C THR A 45 6.07 -3.90 12.26
N ASN A 46 6.19 -3.86 13.58
CA ASN A 46 5.39 -4.68 14.51
C ASN A 46 5.44 -6.19 14.26
N GLY A 47 6.51 -6.70 13.65
CA GLY A 47 6.68 -8.13 13.34
C GLY A 47 5.94 -8.62 12.10
N LEU A 48 5.35 -7.72 11.29
CA LEU A 48 4.72 -8.08 10.02
C LEU A 48 5.76 -8.65 9.04
N THR A 49 5.52 -9.86 8.55
CA THR A 49 6.37 -10.51 7.53
C THR A 49 6.03 -10.02 6.12
N GLU A 50 6.93 -10.23 5.16
CA GLU A 50 6.69 -9.89 3.75
C GLU A 50 5.54 -10.71 3.15
N ALA A 51 5.35 -11.96 3.59
CA ALA A 51 4.25 -12.81 3.17
C ALA A 51 2.90 -12.30 3.70
N GLU A 52 2.83 -11.93 4.98
CA GLU A 52 1.62 -11.33 5.57
C GLU A 52 1.31 -9.96 4.94
N TRP A 53 2.34 -9.16 4.66
CA TRP A 53 2.18 -7.89 3.95
C TRP A 53 1.61 -8.09 2.54
N ALA A 54 2.13 -9.06 1.78
CA ALA A 54 1.64 -9.39 0.45
C ALA A 54 0.18 -9.86 0.51
N ALA A 55 -0.14 -10.76 1.43
CA ALA A 55 -1.51 -11.23 1.66
C ALA A 55 -2.45 -10.09 2.10
N ALA A 56 -1.96 -9.12 2.88
CA ALA A 56 -2.73 -7.95 3.28
C ALA A 56 -3.08 -7.04 2.09
N GLN A 57 -2.30 -7.05 1.01
CA GLN A 57 -2.67 -6.34 -0.23
C GLN A 57 -3.88 -7.02 -0.86
N ASP A 58 -3.89 -8.35 -0.88
CA ASP A 58 -4.99 -9.14 -1.44
C ASP A 58 -6.25 -9.10 -0.56
N ALA A 59 -6.11 -8.85 0.74
CA ALA A 59 -7.24 -8.69 1.66
C ALA A 59 -7.77 -7.24 1.74
N ALA A 60 -7.02 -6.25 1.23
CA ALA A 60 -7.28 -4.84 1.48
C ALA A 60 -8.62 -4.36 0.88
N GLU A 61 -9.07 -4.95 -0.24
CA GLU A 61 -10.33 -4.61 -0.91
C GLU A 61 -10.89 -5.83 -1.68
N SER A 62 -12.19 -5.95 -1.88
CA SER A 62 -12.83 -7.15 -2.44
C SER A 62 -12.73 -7.35 -3.97
N ASP A 63 -12.02 -6.49 -4.71
CA ASP A 63 -12.08 -6.41 -6.18
C ASP A 63 -10.85 -7.02 -6.91
N GLY A 64 -10.41 -8.21 -6.49
CA GLY A 64 -9.46 -9.03 -7.25
C GLY A 64 -8.06 -8.43 -7.35
N HIS A 65 -7.25 -8.67 -6.32
CA HIS A 65 -5.84 -8.27 -6.33
C HIS A 65 -4.98 -9.37 -6.94
N LEU A 66 -3.96 -8.94 -7.68
CA LEU A 66 -3.13 -9.83 -8.48
C LEU A 66 -1.78 -10.11 -7.81
N VAL A 67 -1.50 -9.61 -6.61
CA VAL A 67 -0.20 -9.82 -5.95
C VAL A 67 0.01 -11.33 -5.71
N ALA A 68 -1.01 -12.03 -5.20
CA ALA A 68 -1.02 -13.49 -5.11
C ALA A 68 -0.78 -14.21 -6.44
N CYS A 69 -1.12 -13.62 -7.58
CA CYS A 69 -0.91 -14.22 -8.91
C CYS A 69 0.55 -14.16 -9.38
N HIS A 70 1.41 -13.45 -8.64
CA HIS A 70 2.79 -13.16 -9.00
C HIS A 70 3.79 -13.51 -7.90
N ILE A 71 3.38 -14.25 -6.86
CA ILE A 71 4.27 -14.73 -5.80
C ILE A 71 4.26 -16.26 -5.76
N ASP A 72 5.47 -16.83 -5.74
CA ASP A 72 5.72 -18.25 -5.52
C ASP A 72 4.95 -19.15 -6.51
N LYS A 73 5.04 -18.82 -7.81
CA LYS A 73 4.40 -19.59 -8.88
C LYS A 73 5.44 -20.31 -9.72
N ASN A 74 5.40 -21.63 -9.69
CA ASN A 74 6.24 -22.45 -10.55
C ASN A 74 5.82 -22.34 -12.04
N THR A 75 6.69 -22.81 -12.92
CA THR A 75 6.49 -22.77 -14.37
C THR A 75 5.22 -23.50 -14.83
N THR A 76 4.83 -24.60 -14.18
CA THR A 76 3.59 -25.33 -14.49
C THR A 76 2.36 -24.48 -14.23
N TRP A 77 2.31 -23.81 -13.08
CA TRP A 77 1.23 -22.90 -12.73
C TRP A 77 1.14 -21.72 -13.71
N LEU A 78 2.29 -21.15 -14.07
CA LEU A 78 2.38 -20.07 -15.06
C LEU A 78 1.89 -20.51 -16.46
N ALA A 79 2.27 -21.70 -16.91
CA ALA A 79 1.80 -22.27 -18.17
C ALA A 79 0.28 -22.53 -18.18
N GLN A 80 -0.28 -22.94 -17.04
CA GLN A 80 -1.73 -23.08 -16.88
C GLN A 80 -2.43 -21.71 -16.91
N ARG A 81 -1.82 -20.67 -16.31
CA ARG A 81 -2.36 -19.30 -16.36
C ARG A 81 -2.42 -18.77 -17.78
N THR A 82 -1.44 -19.05 -18.64
CA THR A 82 -1.49 -18.60 -20.04
C THR A 82 -2.61 -19.27 -20.85
N GLN A 83 -3.16 -20.38 -20.35
CA GLN A 83 -4.28 -21.13 -20.93
C GLN A 83 -5.64 -20.80 -20.27
N GLY A 84 -5.67 -19.90 -19.29
CA GLY A 84 -6.90 -19.58 -18.55
C GLY A 84 -7.37 -20.68 -17.61
N LEU A 85 -6.48 -21.58 -17.20
CA LEU A 85 -6.78 -22.70 -16.31
C LEU A 85 -6.63 -22.36 -14.81
N GLN A 86 -6.41 -21.09 -14.47
CA GLN A 86 -6.33 -20.63 -13.09
C GLN A 86 -7.64 -19.96 -12.68
N ASP A 87 -8.08 -20.24 -11.45
CA ASP A 87 -9.26 -19.60 -10.89
C ASP A 87 -9.05 -18.08 -10.70
N PRO A 88 -10.14 -17.30 -10.70
CA PRO A 88 -10.09 -15.89 -10.30
C PRO A 88 -9.37 -15.72 -8.95
N PRO A 89 -8.58 -14.64 -8.76
CA PRO A 89 -8.57 -13.44 -9.58
C PRO A 89 -7.48 -13.40 -10.67
N CYS A 90 -6.80 -14.50 -11.01
CA CYS A 90 -5.63 -14.47 -11.89
C CYS A 90 -5.98 -14.57 -13.39
N PRO A 91 -6.08 -13.44 -14.14
CA PRO A 91 -6.53 -13.50 -15.52
C PRO A 91 -5.50 -14.17 -16.42
N GLN A 92 -6.01 -14.79 -17.49
CA GLN A 92 -5.21 -15.29 -18.60
C GLN A 92 -4.42 -14.15 -19.25
N ARG A 93 -3.11 -14.39 -19.46
CA ARG A 93 -2.22 -13.50 -20.20
C ARG A 93 -1.25 -14.34 -21.04
N PRO A 94 -0.84 -13.88 -22.23
CA PRO A 94 0.13 -14.61 -23.06
C PRO A 94 1.53 -14.66 -22.44
N VAL A 95 1.86 -13.64 -21.63
CA VAL A 95 3.11 -13.53 -20.88
C VAL A 95 2.79 -13.35 -19.41
N VAL A 96 3.36 -14.20 -18.57
CA VAL A 96 3.18 -14.17 -17.11
C VAL A 96 4.51 -14.40 -16.41
N SER A 97 4.65 -13.85 -15.22
CA SER A 97 5.83 -14.02 -14.38
C SER A 97 5.45 -14.03 -12.91
N ALA A 98 6.33 -14.56 -12.08
CA ALA A 98 6.21 -14.51 -10.63
C ALA A 98 7.58 -14.30 -9.98
N TRP A 99 7.56 -13.63 -8.84
CA TRP A 99 8.66 -13.62 -7.89
C TRP A 99 8.83 -15.00 -7.28
N THR A 100 10.07 -15.37 -6.97
CA THR A 100 10.35 -16.63 -6.26
C THR A 100 9.74 -16.66 -4.85
N SER A 101 9.59 -15.50 -4.20
CA SER A 101 8.88 -15.37 -2.92
C SER A 101 8.44 -13.93 -2.65
N ALA A 102 7.57 -13.74 -1.66
CA ALA A 102 7.20 -12.41 -1.16
C ALA A 102 8.42 -11.65 -0.62
N LYS A 103 9.35 -12.37 0.03
CA LYS A 103 10.60 -11.79 0.50
C LYS A 103 11.46 -11.26 -0.65
N VAL A 104 11.64 -12.04 -1.72
CA VAL A 104 12.41 -11.61 -2.89
C VAL A 104 11.76 -10.40 -3.59
N MET A 105 10.43 -10.40 -3.72
CA MET A 105 9.71 -9.20 -4.17
C MET A 105 10.07 -7.99 -3.30
N TRP A 106 9.92 -8.10 -1.98
CA TRP A 106 10.16 -7.00 -1.06
C TRP A 106 11.61 -6.50 -1.09
N ASP A 107 12.59 -7.41 -1.12
CA ASP A 107 14.02 -7.06 -1.21
C ASP A 107 14.34 -6.21 -2.46
N HIS A 108 13.57 -6.40 -3.54
CA HIS A 108 13.74 -5.65 -4.78
C HIS A 108 12.92 -4.36 -4.87
N VAL A 109 11.63 -4.38 -4.50
CA VAL A 109 10.72 -3.24 -4.72
C VAL A 109 10.40 -2.45 -3.44
N GLY A 110 10.68 -3.01 -2.26
CA GLY A 110 10.27 -2.46 -0.97
C GLY A 110 10.81 -1.06 -0.70
N LYS A 111 12.03 -0.75 -1.17
CA LYS A 111 12.59 0.60 -1.08
C LYS A 111 11.72 1.63 -1.82
N GLN A 112 11.31 1.35 -3.06
CA GLN A 112 10.50 2.29 -3.83
C GLN A 112 9.07 2.41 -3.30
N ILE A 113 8.52 1.32 -2.75
CA ILE A 113 7.22 1.36 -2.04
C ILE A 113 7.34 2.24 -0.80
N THR A 114 8.43 2.13 -0.05
CA THR A 114 8.71 2.98 1.11
C THR A 114 8.84 4.45 0.71
N GLU A 115 9.58 4.75 -0.35
CA GLU A 115 9.69 6.10 -0.91
C GLU A 115 8.33 6.65 -1.35
N PHE A 116 7.51 5.82 -2.01
CA PHE A 116 6.15 6.17 -2.39
C PHE A 116 5.30 6.52 -1.16
N CYS A 117 5.32 5.68 -0.12
CA CYS A 117 4.52 5.89 1.09
C CYS A 117 4.90 7.15 1.88
N ASN A 118 6.17 7.56 1.80
CA ASN A 118 6.67 8.77 2.45
C ASN A 118 6.51 10.04 1.59
N ALA A 119 6.12 9.90 0.31
CA ALA A 119 5.89 11.04 -0.55
C ALA A 119 4.56 11.75 -0.21
N PRO A 120 4.46 13.08 -0.42
CA PRO A 120 3.21 13.80 -0.24
C PRO A 120 2.10 13.25 -1.14
N GLU A 121 0.86 13.33 -0.65
CA GLU A 121 -0.29 12.93 -1.45
C GLU A 121 -0.46 13.86 -2.68
N ASP A 122 -0.59 13.27 -3.87
CA ASP A 122 -0.59 13.95 -5.16
C ASP A 122 -1.97 13.88 -5.87
N GLY A 123 -3.02 13.47 -5.15
CA GLY A 123 -4.39 13.35 -5.66
C GLY A 123 -4.60 12.23 -6.68
N GLN A 124 -3.56 11.46 -7.01
CA GLN A 124 -3.66 10.33 -7.94
C GLN A 124 -4.38 9.16 -7.28
N MET A 125 -5.14 8.40 -8.09
CA MET A 125 -5.78 7.16 -7.65
C MET A 125 -4.96 5.93 -8.05
N PHE A 126 -4.01 6.07 -8.98
CA PHE A 126 -3.18 4.99 -9.49
C PHE A 126 -1.74 5.46 -9.63
N LYS A 127 -0.78 4.61 -9.29
CA LYS A 127 0.64 4.86 -9.52
C LYS A 127 1.32 3.62 -10.11
N ARG A 128 2.02 3.80 -11.21
CA ARG A 128 2.97 2.79 -11.72
C ARG A 128 4.36 3.12 -11.18
N ILE A 129 5.02 2.12 -10.62
CA ILE A 129 6.42 2.17 -10.16
C ILE A 129 7.20 1.16 -10.99
N ASP A 130 8.12 1.66 -11.81
CA ASP A 130 9.07 0.82 -12.53
C ASP A 130 10.36 0.70 -11.70
N THR A 131 10.76 -0.53 -11.40
CA THR A 131 11.95 -0.85 -10.60
C THR A 131 13.05 -1.40 -11.50
N VAL A 132 14.28 -0.93 -11.33
CA VAL A 132 15.47 -1.61 -11.84
C VAL A 132 16.01 -2.47 -10.70
N LEU A 133 16.10 -3.78 -10.93
CA LEU A 133 16.60 -4.73 -9.95
C LEU A 133 18.13 -4.57 -9.84
N LYS A 134 18.67 -4.61 -8.62
CA LYS A 134 20.06 -4.26 -8.32
C LYS A 134 20.94 -5.44 -7.94
N GLY A 135 20.58 -6.65 -8.36
CA GLY A 135 21.41 -7.84 -8.21
C GLY A 135 22.57 -7.89 -9.20
N ASP A 136 23.41 -8.92 -9.07
CA ASP A 136 24.61 -9.09 -9.91
C ASP A 136 24.35 -9.88 -11.20
N GLY A 137 23.09 -10.26 -11.44
CA GLY A 137 22.63 -11.02 -12.60
C GLY A 137 22.81 -12.53 -12.45
N LYS A 138 23.32 -13.02 -11.31
CA LYS A 138 23.51 -14.46 -11.06
C LYS A 138 22.42 -15.07 -10.18
N GLY A 139 21.65 -14.24 -9.47
CA GLY A 139 20.48 -14.67 -8.72
C GLY A 139 19.21 -14.66 -9.57
N ASP A 140 18.25 -15.51 -9.21
CA ASP A 140 16.91 -15.52 -9.81
C ASP A 140 15.94 -14.71 -8.95
N ALA A 141 15.48 -13.56 -9.48
CA ALA A 141 14.40 -12.80 -8.86
C ALA A 141 13.04 -13.47 -9.09
N GLY A 142 12.91 -14.25 -10.16
CA GLY A 142 11.65 -14.87 -10.54
C GLY A 142 11.77 -15.78 -11.74
N ASN A 143 10.62 -16.24 -12.20
CA ASN A 143 10.46 -17.04 -13.39
C ASN A 143 9.25 -16.54 -14.18
N GLY A 144 9.24 -16.86 -15.47
CA GLY A 144 8.18 -16.47 -16.38
C GLY A 144 7.86 -17.54 -17.41
N TYR A 145 6.71 -17.36 -18.05
CA TYR A 145 6.22 -18.17 -19.14
C TYR A 145 5.62 -17.26 -20.21
N ASP A 146 6.08 -17.40 -21.44
CA ASP A 146 5.54 -16.72 -22.61
C ASP A 146 5.11 -17.79 -23.62
N SER A 147 3.80 -17.86 -23.87
CA SER A 147 3.22 -18.84 -24.80
C SER A 147 3.69 -18.68 -26.25
N ASN A 148 4.34 -17.57 -26.57
CA ASN A 148 4.86 -17.26 -27.90
C ASN A 148 6.38 -17.49 -28.04
N ASN A 149 7.10 -17.82 -26.95
CA ASN A 149 8.54 -18.07 -26.98
C ASN A 149 8.89 -19.57 -27.08
N ASN A 150 10.10 -19.86 -27.57
CA ASN A 150 10.66 -21.22 -27.59
C ASN A 150 12.13 -21.21 -27.09
N PRO A 151 12.45 -21.77 -25.89
CA PRO A 151 11.51 -22.36 -24.95
C PRO A 151 10.57 -21.32 -24.31
N PRO A 152 9.33 -21.71 -23.94
CA PRO A 152 8.34 -20.76 -23.41
C PRO A 152 8.65 -20.31 -21.97
N ALA A 153 9.30 -21.18 -21.19
CA ALA A 153 9.72 -20.89 -19.84
C ALA A 153 11.04 -20.11 -19.82
N PHE A 154 11.15 -19.14 -18.92
CA PHE A 154 12.38 -18.36 -18.72
C PHE A 154 12.59 -18.02 -17.25
N ALA A 155 13.86 -17.94 -16.84
CA ALA A 155 14.27 -17.35 -15.56
C ALA A 155 14.38 -15.83 -15.70
N ILE A 156 14.15 -15.12 -14.60
CA ILE A 156 14.30 -13.66 -14.52
C ILE A 156 15.43 -13.37 -13.54
N ALA A 157 16.54 -12.90 -14.08
CA ALA A 157 17.71 -12.53 -13.29
C ALA A 157 17.42 -11.32 -12.39
N ASP A 158 18.12 -11.26 -11.26
CA ASP A 158 18.01 -10.22 -10.24
C ASP A 158 18.58 -8.84 -10.64
N ASN A 159 19.01 -8.68 -11.89
CA ASN A 159 19.45 -7.42 -12.51
C ASN A 159 18.47 -6.88 -13.58
N GLN A 160 17.30 -7.51 -13.72
CA GLN A 160 16.28 -7.12 -14.69
C GLN A 160 15.42 -5.96 -14.16
N ARG A 161 14.13 -5.94 -14.51
CA ARG A 161 13.20 -4.90 -14.08
C ARG A 161 11.98 -5.50 -13.40
N ALA A 162 11.21 -4.67 -12.72
CA ALA A 162 9.89 -5.03 -12.23
C ALA A 162 8.92 -3.87 -12.38
N VAL A 163 7.63 -4.20 -12.37
CA VAL A 163 6.53 -3.23 -12.36
C VAL A 163 5.71 -3.48 -11.10
N THR A 164 5.45 -2.41 -10.36
CA THR A 164 4.50 -2.40 -9.23
C THR A 164 3.40 -1.38 -9.54
N ILE A 165 2.14 -1.78 -9.39
CA ILE A 165 0.98 -0.90 -9.57
C ILE A 165 0.34 -0.67 -8.20
N MET A 166 0.36 0.59 -7.76
CA MET A 166 -0.36 1.07 -6.60
C MET A 166 -1.75 1.53 -7.02
N ASN A 167 -2.74 1.25 -6.19
CA ASN A 167 -4.09 1.77 -6.35
C ASN A 167 -4.59 2.36 -5.04
N LYS A 168 -5.38 3.44 -5.14
CA LYS A 168 -6.01 4.11 -4.01
C LYS A 168 -7.51 3.83 -4.05
N ARG A 169 -8.06 3.30 -2.97
CA ARG A 169 -9.51 3.16 -2.77
C ARG A 169 -9.88 3.59 -1.37
N HIS A 170 -11.03 4.25 -1.23
CA HIS A 170 -11.51 4.75 0.07
C HIS A 170 -10.46 5.53 0.88
N GLY A 171 -9.61 6.29 0.18
CA GLY A 171 -8.53 7.07 0.80
C GLY A 171 -7.28 6.27 1.19
N LYS A 172 -7.23 4.96 0.95
CA LYS A 172 -6.13 4.05 1.33
C LYS A 172 -5.44 3.46 0.11
N TRP A 173 -4.12 3.35 0.19
CA TRP A 173 -3.25 2.76 -0.82
C TRP A 173 -3.00 1.28 -0.58
N TYR A 174 -2.99 0.51 -1.65
CA TYR A 174 -2.61 -0.90 -1.67
C TYR A 174 -1.87 -1.23 -2.98
N VAL A 175 -1.16 -2.35 -3.01
CA VAL A 175 -0.54 -2.86 -4.25
C VAL A 175 -1.57 -3.69 -5.01
N LEU A 176 -1.98 -3.22 -6.18
CA LEU A 176 -2.92 -3.96 -7.04
C LEU A 176 -2.25 -5.17 -7.69
N THR A 177 -1.00 -5.00 -8.14
CA THR A 177 -0.18 -6.05 -8.75
C THR A 177 1.30 -5.67 -8.68
N GLY A 178 2.18 -6.66 -8.69
CA GLY A 178 3.61 -6.44 -8.82
C GLY A 178 4.30 -7.68 -9.36
N TYR A 179 5.12 -7.53 -10.40
CA TYR A 179 5.77 -8.67 -11.06
C TYR A 179 7.12 -8.31 -11.68
N PRO A 180 8.08 -9.25 -11.70
CA PRO A 180 9.35 -9.09 -12.37
C PRO A 180 9.16 -9.25 -13.89
N ILE A 181 9.98 -8.57 -14.68
CA ILE A 181 9.97 -8.64 -16.15
C ILE A 181 11.38 -8.92 -16.66
N LYS A 182 11.47 -9.70 -17.74
CA LYS A 182 12.69 -9.92 -18.51
C LYS A 182 12.96 -8.76 -19.46
#